data_AF-A0A358I0Z6-F1
#
_entry.id   AF-A0A358I0Z6-F1
#
_cell.length_a   1.000
_cell.length_b   1.000
_cell.length_c   1.000
_cell.angle_alpha   90.00
_cell.angle_beta   90.00
_cell.angle_gamma   90.00
#
_symmetry.space_group_name_H-M   'P 1'
#
loop_
_entity.id
_entity.type
_entity.pdbx_description
1 polymer ?
#
loop_
_entity_poly.entity_id
_entity_poly.type
_entity_poly.pdbx_seq_one_letter_code
_entity_poly.pdbx_strand_id
1 'polypeptide(L)'
;MKFWKHWPYWLRGGIITVGITIVDILLMYSCDLFTSGYSSLGCGLVFAVFGPIFPLFLFSESFGPFPISTEVFMMIGVIVWFIIGSLVGLLIGYIKSKKKNVQ
;
A
#
# COMPACT_ATOMS: atom_id res chain seq x y z
N MET A 1 12.62 -8.16 21.59
CA MET A 1 11.67 -7.73 20.54
C MET A 1 10.36 -7.14 21.12
N LYS A 2 10.41 -6.12 21.99
CA LYS A 2 9.19 -5.48 22.57
C LYS A 2 8.96 -4.04 22.10
N PHE A 3 9.79 -3.53 21.20
CA PHE A 3 9.74 -2.12 20.77
C PHE A 3 8.47 -1.81 19.98
N TRP A 4 8.05 -2.73 19.12
CA TRP A 4 6.87 -2.58 18.26
C TRP A 4 5.55 -2.50 19.04
N LYS A 5 5.50 -3.01 20.29
CA LYS A 5 4.30 -3.01 21.13
C LYS A 5 4.03 -1.66 21.81
N HIS A 6 4.97 -0.71 21.76
CA HIS A 6 4.81 0.64 22.33
C HIS A 6 4.54 1.73 21.30
N TRP A 7 4.63 1.41 19.99
CA TRP A 7 4.46 2.41 18.94
C TRP A 7 3.02 2.92 18.86
N PRO A 8 2.80 4.21 18.57
CA PRO A 8 1.46 4.75 18.36
C PRO A 8 0.77 4.00 17.22
N TYR A 9 -0.54 3.79 17.35
CA TYR A 9 -1.31 2.99 16.39
C TYR A 9 -1.27 3.55 14.97
N TRP A 10 -1.19 4.88 14.81
CA TRP A 10 -0.99 5.56 13.52
C TRP A 10 0.27 5.06 12.81
N LEU A 11 1.42 5.07 13.51
CA LEU A 11 2.70 4.65 12.94
C LEU A 11 2.73 3.16 12.59
N ARG A 12 2.09 2.30 13.40
CA ARG A 12 1.97 0.87 13.06
C ARG A 12 1.10 0.65 11.83
N GLY A 13 -0.04 1.34 11.74
CA GLY A 13 -0.94 1.25 10.60
C GLY A 13 -0.23 1.61 9.30
N GLY A 14 0.48 2.74 9.28
CA GLY A 14 1.26 3.16 8.11
C GLY A 14 2.35 2.19 7.71
N ILE A 15 3.10 1.62 8.66
CA ILE A 15 4.18 0.68 8.33
C ILE A 15 3.64 -0.65 7.83
N ILE A 16 2.53 -1.14 8.39
CA ILE A 16 1.90 -2.36 7.93
C ILE A 16 1.42 -2.19 6.48
N THR A 17 0.77 -1.08 6.16
CA THR A 17 0.32 -0.84 4.77
C THR A 17 1.48 -0.66 3.81
N VAL A 18 2.52 0.10 4.18
CA VAL A 18 3.74 0.22 3.36
C VAL A 18 4.41 -1.13 3.13
N GLY A 19 4.51 -1.96 4.18
CA GLY A 19 5.07 -3.31 4.06
C GLY A 19 4.28 -4.17 3.08
N ILE A 20 2.95 -4.12 3.13
CA ILE A 20 2.07 -4.82 2.18
C ILE A 20 2.29 -4.30 0.75
N THR A 21 2.33 -2.98 0.56
CA THR A 21 2.57 -2.37 -0.77
C THR A 21 3.93 -2.76 -1.34
N ILE A 22 4.99 -2.76 -0.54
CA ILE A 22 6.34 -3.16 -1.00
C ILE A 22 6.37 -4.63 -1.42
N VAL A 23 5.74 -5.50 -0.61
CA VAL A 23 5.64 -6.93 -0.91
C VAL A 23 4.88 -7.16 -2.21
N ASP A 24 3.76 -6.45 -2.40
CA ASP A 24 2.96 -6.50 -3.63
C ASP A 24 3.75 -6.08 -4.88
N ILE A 25 4.52 -4.97 -4.79
CA ILE A 25 5.42 -4.53 -5.88
C ILE A 25 6.47 -5.60 -6.18
N LEU A 26 7.09 -6.19 -5.16
CA LEU A 26 8.08 -7.27 -5.32
C LEU A 26 7.50 -8.50 -6.02
N LEU A 27 6.29 -8.90 -5.63
CA LEU A 27 5.55 -10.00 -6.27
C LEU A 27 5.23 -9.69 -7.73
N MET A 28 4.81 -8.46 -8.02
CA MET A 28 4.54 -7.99 -9.38
C MET A 28 5.78 -8.07 -10.27
N TYR A 29 6.95 -7.58 -9.82
CA TYR A 29 8.20 -7.71 -10.57
C TYR A 29 8.69 -9.16 -10.66
N SER A 30 8.38 -10.00 -9.67
CA SER A 30 8.72 -11.41 -9.71
C SER A 30 7.94 -12.16 -10.79
N CYS A 31 6.74 -11.72 -11.17
CA CYS A 31 5.97 -12.31 -12.27
C CYS A 31 6.77 -12.33 -13.59
N ASP A 32 7.48 -11.25 -13.90
CA ASP A 32 8.33 -11.17 -15.11
C ASP A 32 9.53 -12.13 -15.06
N LEU A 33 9.96 -12.51 -13.85
CA LEU A 33 11.07 -13.45 -13.67
C LEU A 33 10.62 -14.92 -13.77
N PHE A 34 9.38 -15.22 -13.37
CA PHE A 34 8.86 -16.59 -13.31
C PHE A 34 7.97 -16.97 -14.50
N THR A 35 7.55 -16.02 -15.31
CA THR A 35 6.64 -16.25 -16.43
C THR A 35 7.10 -15.55 -17.70
N SER A 36 6.83 -16.14 -18.86
CA SER A 36 7.22 -15.59 -20.17
C SER A 36 6.00 -15.37 -21.06
N GLY A 37 5.98 -14.25 -21.80
CA GLY A 37 4.93 -13.94 -22.77
C GLY A 37 3.62 -13.49 -22.11
N TYR A 38 2.48 -13.93 -22.65
CA TYR A 38 1.15 -13.50 -22.19
C TYR A 38 0.85 -13.82 -20.72
N SER A 39 1.53 -14.82 -20.15
CA SER A 39 1.39 -15.17 -18.73
C SER A 39 1.98 -14.12 -17.78
N SER A 40 2.99 -13.35 -18.22
CA SER A 40 3.54 -12.24 -17.42
C SER A 40 2.55 -11.09 -17.28
N LEU A 41 1.91 -10.71 -18.39
CA LEU A 41 0.86 -9.69 -18.38
C LEU A 41 -0.31 -10.10 -17.48
N GLY A 42 -0.74 -11.37 -17.54
CA GLY A 42 -1.79 -11.89 -16.67
C GLY A 42 -1.41 -11.86 -15.19
N CYS A 43 -0.19 -12.27 -14.85
CA CYS A 43 0.32 -12.28 -13.48
C CYS A 43 0.44 -10.86 -12.91
N GLY A 44 1.04 -9.93 -13.67
CA GLY A 44 1.15 -8.52 -13.28
C GLY A 44 -0.21 -7.83 -13.12
N LEU A 45 -1.18 -8.15 -13.97
CA LEU A 45 -2.55 -7.62 -13.87
C LEU A 45 -3.28 -8.09 -12.60
N VAL A 46 -3.05 -9.31 -12.12
CA VAL A 46 -3.68 -9.78 -10.87
C VAL A 46 -3.22 -8.92 -9.68
N PHE A 47 -1.92 -8.65 -9.58
CA PHE A 47 -1.39 -7.79 -8.52
C PHE A 47 -1.80 -6.32 -8.73
N ALA A 48 -1.86 -5.85 -9.98
CA ALA A 48 -2.32 -4.49 -10.27
C ALA A 48 -3.81 -4.26 -9.97
N VAL A 49 -4.68 -5.29 -10.12
CA VAL A 49 -6.14 -5.17 -9.94
C VAL A 49 -6.58 -5.48 -8.50
N PHE A 50 -5.98 -6.48 -7.86
CA PHE A 50 -6.35 -6.89 -6.50
C PHE A 50 -5.43 -6.31 -5.42
N GLY A 51 -4.30 -5.75 -5.81
CA GLY A 51 -3.34 -5.15 -4.90
C GLY A 51 -3.66 -3.70 -4.52
N PRO A 52 -2.93 -3.16 -3.53
CA PRO A 52 -3.02 -1.74 -3.14
C PRO A 52 -2.68 -0.78 -4.29
N ILE A 53 -2.09 -1.25 -5.39
CA ILE A 53 -1.74 -0.42 -6.55
C ILE A 53 -2.98 -0.05 -7.39
N PHE A 54 -4.07 -0.82 -7.31
CA PHE A 54 -5.27 -0.62 -8.14
C PHE A 54 -5.86 0.79 -8.12
N PRO A 55 -6.10 1.42 -6.94
CA PRO A 55 -6.66 2.76 -6.90
C PRO A 55 -5.73 3.77 -7.56
N LEU A 56 -4.41 3.60 -7.40
CA LEU A 56 -3.42 4.47 -8.02
C LEU A 56 -3.47 4.34 -9.54
N PHE A 57 -3.62 3.13 -10.07
CA PHE A 57 -3.77 2.91 -11.51
C PHE A 57 -4.98 3.65 -12.08
N LEU A 58 -6.12 3.62 -11.38
CA LEU A 58 -7.33 4.38 -11.78
C LEU A 58 -7.09 5.90 -11.78
N PHE A 59 -6.32 6.41 -10.81
CA PHE A 59 -5.97 7.83 -10.77
C PHE A 59 -4.95 8.23 -11.82
N SER A 60 -4.10 7.31 -12.29
CA SER A 60 -3.08 7.60 -13.31
C SER A 60 -3.68 8.12 -14.62
N GLU A 61 -4.82 7.58 -15.04
CA GLU A 61 -5.54 8.06 -16.22
C GLU A 61 -6.17 9.45 -16.03
N SER A 62 -6.44 9.83 -14.78
CA SER A 62 -7.01 11.14 -14.44
C SER A 62 -5.97 12.26 -14.45
N PHE A 63 -4.68 11.94 -14.41
CA PHE A 63 -3.59 12.93 -14.41
C PHE A 63 -3.22 13.46 -15.81
N GLY A 64 -3.85 13.00 -16.90
CA GLY A 64 -3.62 13.55 -18.23
C GLY A 64 -2.18 13.35 -18.76
N PRO A 65 -1.72 14.14 -19.76
CA PRO A 65 -0.48 13.88 -20.52
C PRO A 65 0.81 14.25 -19.76
N PHE A 66 0.81 14.28 -18.43
CA PHE A 66 2.04 14.50 -17.67
C PHE A 66 2.86 13.21 -17.68
N PRO A 67 4.07 13.18 -18.28
CA PRO A 67 4.91 11.99 -18.29
C PRO A 67 5.60 11.87 -16.91
N ILE A 68 4.83 11.48 -15.90
CA ILE A 68 5.39 11.09 -14.61
C ILE A 68 5.97 9.69 -14.82
N SER A 69 7.25 9.52 -14.52
CA SER A 69 7.88 8.21 -14.64
C SER A 69 7.21 7.22 -13.68
N THR A 70 7.14 5.95 -14.08
CA THR A 70 6.46 4.91 -13.31
C THR A 70 7.05 4.78 -11.90
N GLU A 71 8.35 5.02 -11.73
CA GLU A 71 9.00 4.97 -10.41
C GLU A 71 8.52 6.10 -9.49
N VAL A 72 8.38 7.32 -10.01
CA VAL A 72 7.87 8.47 -9.24
C VAL A 72 6.42 8.22 -8.83
N PHE A 73 5.63 7.63 -9.72
CA PHE A 73 4.25 7.26 -9.44
C PHE A 73 4.13 6.23 -8.31
N MET A 74 5.01 5.20 -8.31
CA MET A 74 5.06 4.23 -7.22
C MET A 74 5.46 4.87 -5.88
N MET A 75 6.41 5.81 -5.87
CA MET A 75 6.80 6.51 -4.63
C MET A 75 5.63 7.32 -4.05
N ILE A 76 4.92 8.06 -4.89
CA ILE A 76 3.72 8.81 -4.47
C ILE A 76 2.69 7.83 -3.90
N GLY A 77 2.50 6.69 -4.57
CA GLY A 77 1.63 5.62 -4.12
C GLY A 77 1.93 5.10 -2.71
N VAL A 78 3.21 4.81 -2.43
CA VAL A 78 3.66 4.37 -1.10
C VAL A 78 3.38 5.44 -0.04
N ILE A 79 3.60 6.72 -0.36
CA ILE A 79 3.33 7.84 0.56
C ILE A 79 1.82 7.95 0.83
N VAL A 80 0.98 7.87 -0.20
CA VAL A 80 -0.48 7.92 -0.06
C VAL A 80 -0.98 6.76 0.79
N TRP A 81 -0.50 5.54 0.53
CA TRP A 81 -0.86 4.36 1.32
C TRP A 81 -0.34 4.38 2.75
N PHE A 82 0.82 4.99 2.98
CA PHE A 82 1.31 5.27 4.33
C PHE A 82 0.34 6.18 5.06
N ILE A 83 -0.10 7.28 4.44
CA ILE A 83 -1.04 8.24 5.03
C ILE A 83 -2.38 7.56 5.36
N ILE A 84 -2.94 6.81 4.40
CA ILE A 84 -4.21 6.08 4.57
C ILE A 84 -4.08 5.04 5.69
N GLY A 85 -3.05 4.19 5.66
CA GLY A 85 -2.83 3.18 6.69
C GLY A 85 -2.62 3.79 8.06
N SER A 86 -1.96 4.94 8.11
CA SER A 86 -1.75 5.64 9.36
C SER A 86 -3.06 6.23 9.92
N LEU A 87 -3.88 6.86 9.08
CA LEU A 87 -5.23 7.32 9.43
C LEU A 87 -6.09 6.19 10.00
N VAL A 88 -6.10 5.04 9.34
CA VAL A 88 -6.81 3.83 9.82
C VAL A 88 -6.25 3.38 11.18
N GLY A 89 -4.93 3.37 11.34
CA GLY A 89 -4.27 3.05 12.61
C GLY A 89 -4.68 4.01 13.74
N LEU A 90 -4.77 5.32 13.46
CA LEU A 90 -5.22 6.32 14.43
C LEU A 90 -6.68 6.12 14.79
N LEU A 91 -7.55 5.85 13.81
CA LEU A 91 -8.97 5.57 14.04
C LEU A 91 -9.15 4.37 14.98
N ILE A 92 -8.43 3.28 14.73
CA ILE A 92 -8.43 2.08 15.58
C ILE A 92 -7.93 2.42 16.98
N GLY A 93 -6.85 3.20 17.09
CA GLY A 93 -6.32 3.69 18.35
C GLY A 93 -7.34 4.53 19.14
N TYR A 94 -8.06 5.41 18.45
CA TYR A 94 -9.12 6.24 19.03
C TYR A 94 -10.29 5.39 19.55
N ILE A 95 -10.78 4.44 18.75
CA ILE A 95 -11.86 3.52 19.16
C ILE A 95 -11.44 2.70 20.39
N LYS A 96 -10.21 2.16 20.41
CA LYS A 96 -9.68 1.42 21.56
C LYS A 96 -9.52 2.28 22.82
N SER A 97 -9.06 3.53 22.66
CA SER A 97 -8.90 4.46 23.79
C SER A 97 -10.26 4.87 24.38
N LYS A 98 -11.25 5.09 23.51
CA LYS A 98 -12.63 5.40 23.93
C LYS A 98 -13.26 4.24 24.70
N LYS A 99 -13.07 3.00 24.24
CA LYS A 99 -13.58 1.80 24.93
C LYS A 99 -13.00 1.60 26.32
N LYS A 100 -11.76 2.06 26.56
CA LYS A 100 -11.06 1.95 27.84
C LYS A 100 -11.48 3.00 28.88
N ASN A 101 -12.11 4.11 28.46
CA ASN A 101 -12.63 5.16 29.35
C ASN A 101 -14.11 4.95 29.74
N VAL A 102 -14.77 3.93 29.20
CA VAL A 102 -16.19 3.60 29.47
C VAL A 102 -16.31 2.40 30.44
N GLN A 103 -15.19 1.78 30.83
CA GLN A 103 -15.10 0.84 31.95
C GLN A 103 -14.48 1.55 33.15
#